data_AF-H8ZGN3-F1
#
_entry.id   AF-H8ZGN3-F1
#
_cell.length_a   1.000
_cell.length_b   1.000
_cell.length_c   1.000
_cell.angle_alpha   90.00
_cell.angle_beta   90.00
_cell.angle_gamma   90.00
#
_symmetry.space_group_name_H-M   'P 1'
#
loop_
_entity.id
_entity.type
_entity.pdbx_description
1 polymer ?
#
loop_
_entity_poly.entity_id
_entity_poly.type
_entity_poly.pdbx_seq_one_letter_code
_entity_poly.pdbx_strand_id
1 'polypeptide(L)'
;LLAIKKKHNKCRGDYNLDCKKIDVLKEKIETYYRNPNNITRIPKDEDAEYEKEMKEIDALYEKICDAKEDKERALDEYIKAGKVGIEIEKNSNISGEDTLKHYSHAIEEEKALLSTIKYDLKLFKTIYDRDQLLYLVRRKERWYYIEDENKTELLNEIVELHENRIEYLYNGINRLEDMFSIQKNALYIAEEVYSAYKAHYMATYMYKKEKKLRKYIPSGFQSPLETWV
;
A
#
# COMPACT_ATOMS: atom_id res chain seq x y z
N LEU A 1 17.22 1.66 9.69
CA LEU A 1 16.32 2.59 8.95
C LEU A 1 16.81 2.93 7.53
N LEU A 2 17.99 3.51 7.32
CA LEU A 2 18.48 3.88 5.96
C LEU A 2 18.47 2.73 4.94
N ALA A 3 18.95 1.55 5.31
CA ALA A 3 18.96 0.38 4.41
C ALA A 3 17.54 -0.10 4.05
N ILE A 4 16.58 0.00 4.99
CA ILE A 4 15.18 -0.35 4.78
C ILE A 4 14.52 0.64 3.82
N LYS A 5 14.73 1.95 4.04
CA LYS A 5 14.27 3.01 3.12
C LYS A 5 14.83 2.81 1.71
N LYS A 6 16.10 2.41 1.58
CA LYS A 6 16.71 2.10 0.26
C LYS A 6 16.04 0.90 -0.42
N LYS A 7 15.79 -0.19 0.31
CA LYS A 7 15.07 -1.37 -0.21
C LYS A 7 13.65 -1.01 -0.65
N HIS A 8 12.92 -0.29 0.20
CA HIS A 8 11.57 0.19 -0.10
C HIS A 8 11.55 1.05 -1.37
N ASN A 9 12.46 2.02 -1.49
CA ASN A 9 12.53 2.90 -2.66
C ASN A 9 12.86 2.16 -3.96
N LYS A 10 13.72 1.13 -3.90
CA LYS A 10 13.99 0.28 -5.06
C LYS A 10 12.70 -0.44 -5.49
N CYS A 11 12.03 -1.12 -4.56
CA CYS A 11 10.80 -1.85 -4.83
C CYS A 11 9.69 -0.92 -5.36
N ARG A 12 9.57 0.29 -4.80
CA ARG A 12 8.66 1.33 -5.28
C ARG A 12 8.99 1.78 -6.71
N GLY A 13 10.26 1.93 -7.05
CA GLY A 13 10.70 2.28 -8.40
C GLY A 13 10.26 1.23 -9.42
N ASP A 14 10.49 -0.04 -9.09
CA ASP A 14 10.04 -1.18 -9.87
C ASP A 14 8.50 -1.17 -9.97
N TYR A 15 7.77 -1.06 -8.86
CA TYR A 15 6.30 -0.98 -8.85
C TYR A 15 5.76 0.13 -9.76
N ASN A 16 6.36 1.32 -9.74
CA ASN A 16 5.97 2.44 -10.60
C ASN A 16 6.16 2.14 -12.09
N LEU A 17 7.18 1.35 -12.46
CA LEU A 17 7.39 0.94 -13.85
C LEU A 17 6.28 -0.02 -14.31
N ASP A 18 5.87 -0.96 -13.47
CA ASP A 18 4.76 -1.86 -13.78
C ASP A 18 3.44 -1.08 -13.90
N CYS A 19 3.19 -0.13 -13.00
CA CYS A 19 2.02 0.75 -13.08
C CYS A 19 1.91 1.47 -14.42
N LYS A 20 3.02 2.03 -14.93
CA LYS A 20 3.04 2.68 -16.25
C LYS A 20 2.66 1.71 -17.37
N LYS A 21 3.13 0.47 -17.31
CA LYS A 21 2.77 -0.55 -18.31
C LYS A 21 1.30 -0.96 -18.20
N ILE A 22 0.78 -1.11 -16.98
CA ILE A 22 -0.63 -1.39 -16.71
C ILE A 22 -1.51 -0.26 -17.25
N ASP A 23 -1.12 1.00 -17.05
CA ASP A 23 -1.88 2.16 -17.53
C ASP A 23 -1.93 2.22 -19.06
N VAL A 24 -0.81 1.98 -19.73
CA VAL A 24 -0.76 1.91 -21.21
C VAL A 24 -1.68 0.80 -21.73
N LEU A 25 -1.66 -0.39 -21.12
CA LEU A 25 -2.54 -1.49 -21.51
C LEU A 25 -4.00 -1.19 -21.21
N LYS A 26 -4.29 -0.58 -20.06
CA LYS A 26 -5.63 -0.13 -19.68
C LYS A 26 -6.19 0.83 -20.72
N GLU A 27 -5.41 1.81 -21.16
CA GLU A 27 -5.84 2.79 -22.16
C GLU A 27 -6.15 2.13 -23.52
N LYS A 28 -5.35 1.16 -23.94
CA LYS A 28 -5.62 0.34 -25.14
C LYS A 28 -6.90 -0.48 -25.01
N ILE A 29 -7.11 -1.14 -23.88
CA ILE A 29 -8.32 -1.91 -23.58
C ILE A 29 -9.56 -1.00 -23.55
N GLU A 30 -9.48 0.16 -22.91
CA GLU A 30 -10.58 1.13 -22.91
C GLU A 30 -10.90 1.65 -24.30
N THR A 31 -9.87 1.89 -25.12
CA THR A 31 -10.04 2.30 -26.53
C THR A 31 -10.74 1.21 -27.33
N TYR A 32 -10.36 -0.06 -27.12
CA TYR A 32 -11.04 -1.20 -27.74
C TYR A 32 -12.53 -1.21 -27.38
N TYR A 33 -12.90 -1.06 -26.10
CA TYR A 33 -14.30 -1.11 -25.68
C TYR A 33 -15.13 0.12 -26.07
N ARG A 34 -14.50 1.26 -26.39
CA ARG A 34 -15.20 2.45 -26.89
C ARG A 34 -15.58 2.34 -28.36
N ASN A 35 -14.97 1.42 -29.11
CA ASN A 35 -15.30 1.22 -30.51
C ASN A 35 -16.61 0.43 -30.66
N PRO A 36 -17.68 1.00 -31.24
CA PRO A 36 -18.95 0.31 -31.42
C PRO A 36 -18.88 -0.88 -32.38
N ASN A 37 -17.82 -1.01 -33.18
CA ASN A 37 -17.63 -2.17 -34.05
C ASN A 37 -17.10 -3.40 -33.29
N ASN A 38 -16.67 -3.24 -32.04
CA ASN A 38 -16.13 -4.31 -31.20
C ASN A 38 -17.22 -5.00 -30.35
N ILE A 39 -18.46 -5.02 -30.82
CA ILE A 39 -19.57 -5.71 -30.15
C ILE A 39 -19.49 -7.21 -30.45
N THR A 40 -18.86 -7.93 -29.53
CA THR A 40 -18.59 -9.38 -29.63
C THR A 40 -19.20 -10.17 -28.48
N ARG A 41 -20.24 -9.63 -27.83
CA ARG A 41 -20.94 -10.33 -26.76
C ARG A 41 -21.79 -11.48 -27.30
N ILE A 42 -21.72 -12.65 -26.65
CA ILE A 42 -22.62 -13.76 -26.92
C ILE A 42 -24.07 -13.28 -26.68
N PRO A 43 -25.03 -13.61 -27.55
CA PRO A 43 -26.42 -13.21 -27.36
C PRO A 43 -26.99 -13.68 -26.03
N LYS A 44 -27.94 -12.92 -25.51
CA LYS A 44 -28.62 -13.23 -24.26
C LYS A 44 -29.35 -14.58 -24.36
N ASP A 45 -29.41 -15.30 -23.25
CA ASP A 45 -30.07 -16.59 -23.07
C ASP A 45 -29.41 -17.77 -23.81
N GLU A 46 -28.29 -17.54 -24.52
CA GLU A 46 -27.49 -18.60 -25.18
C GLU A 46 -26.57 -19.34 -24.19
N ASP A 47 -26.01 -18.64 -23.20
CA ASP A 47 -25.08 -19.21 -22.22
C ASP A 47 -25.28 -18.56 -20.84
N ALA A 48 -25.91 -19.32 -19.93
CA ALA A 48 -26.20 -18.87 -18.57
C ALA A 48 -24.93 -18.71 -17.69
N GLU A 49 -23.87 -19.47 -17.97
CA GLU A 49 -22.60 -19.34 -17.25
C GLU A 49 -21.89 -18.05 -17.67
N TYR A 50 -21.83 -17.78 -18.98
CA TYR A 50 -21.31 -16.53 -19.53
C TYR A 50 -22.06 -15.32 -18.95
N GLU A 51 -23.39 -15.36 -18.87
CA GLU A 51 -24.16 -14.27 -18.26
C GLU A 51 -23.85 -14.06 -16.78
N LYS A 52 -23.62 -15.15 -16.04
CA LYS A 52 -23.22 -15.07 -14.63
C LYS A 52 -21.84 -14.43 -14.50
N GLU A 53 -20.88 -14.81 -15.34
CA GLU A 53 -19.53 -14.22 -15.36
C GLU A 53 -19.59 -12.73 -15.72
N MET A 54 -20.41 -12.33 -16.69
CA MET A 54 -20.62 -10.93 -17.04
C MET A 54 -21.17 -10.11 -15.87
N LYS A 55 -22.13 -10.65 -15.11
CA LYS A 55 -22.64 -9.99 -13.88
C LYS A 55 -21.56 -9.88 -12.79
N GLU A 56 -20.69 -10.88 -12.69
CA GLU A 56 -19.57 -10.86 -11.75
C GLU A 56 -18.51 -9.82 -12.15
N ILE A 57 -18.24 -9.64 -13.45
CA ILE A 57 -17.41 -8.55 -13.97
C ILE A 57 -18.00 -7.19 -13.57
N ASP A 58 -19.30 -7.00 -13.70
CA ASP A 58 -19.98 -5.76 -13.30
C ASP A 58 -19.85 -5.52 -11.78
N ALA A 59 -20.07 -6.55 -10.96
CA ALA A 59 -19.90 -6.46 -9.51
C ALA A 59 -18.44 -6.17 -9.10
N LEU A 60 -17.46 -6.72 -9.82
CA LEU A 60 -16.04 -6.41 -9.61
C LEU A 60 -15.72 -4.97 -10.01
N TYR A 61 -16.37 -4.44 -11.05
CA TYR A 61 -16.22 -3.04 -11.43
C TYR A 61 -16.67 -2.09 -10.31
N GLU A 62 -17.82 -2.36 -9.68
CA GLU A 62 -18.31 -1.61 -8.52
C GLU A 62 -17.32 -1.67 -7.36
N LYS A 63 -16.83 -2.87 -7.00
CA LYS A 63 -15.80 -3.04 -5.96
C LYS A 63 -14.51 -2.27 -6.25
N ILE A 64 -14.12 -2.13 -7.52
CA ILE A 64 -12.96 -1.33 -7.91
C ILE A 64 -13.20 0.16 -7.66
N CYS A 65 -14.43 0.66 -7.88
CA CYS A 65 -14.78 2.04 -7.56
C CYS A 65 -14.65 2.29 -6.04
N ASP A 66 -15.24 1.43 -5.21
CA ASP A 66 -15.15 1.54 -3.75
C ASP A 66 -13.69 1.47 -3.27
N ALA A 67 -12.90 0.54 -3.83
CA ALA A 67 -11.49 0.39 -3.46
C ALA A 67 -10.62 1.59 -3.86
N LYS A 68 -11.01 2.35 -4.90
CA LYS A 68 -10.32 3.61 -5.24
C LYS A 68 -10.60 4.68 -4.20
N GLU A 69 -11.83 4.82 -3.74
CA GLU A 69 -12.18 5.78 -2.68
C GLU A 69 -11.46 5.46 -1.36
N ASP A 70 -11.42 4.18 -0.98
CA ASP A 70 -10.66 3.70 0.18
C ASP A 70 -9.17 4.09 0.08
N LYS A 71 -8.57 3.87 -1.10
CA LYS A 71 -7.18 4.20 -1.39
C LYS A 71 -6.93 5.70 -1.32
N GLU A 72 -7.79 6.52 -1.90
CA GLU A 72 -7.67 7.98 -1.88
C GLU A 72 -7.70 8.52 -0.44
N ARG A 73 -8.62 8.01 0.38
CA ARG A 73 -8.69 8.37 1.80
C ARG A 73 -7.41 8.02 2.56
N ALA A 74 -6.86 6.82 2.34
CA ALA A 74 -5.62 6.41 2.98
C ALA A 74 -4.42 7.26 2.53
N LEU A 75 -4.37 7.64 1.25
CA LEU A 75 -3.35 8.54 0.72
C LEU A 75 -3.43 9.94 1.35
N ASP A 76 -4.64 10.48 1.52
CA ASP A 76 -4.85 11.77 2.19
C ASP A 76 -4.38 11.76 3.65
N GLU A 77 -4.66 10.67 4.38
CA GLU A 77 -4.17 10.47 5.74
C GLU A 77 -2.63 10.44 5.78
N TYR A 78 -1.99 9.73 4.85
CA TYR A 78 -0.54 9.67 4.74
C TYR A 78 0.08 11.04 4.41
N ILE A 79 -0.51 11.79 3.46
CA ILE A 79 -0.06 13.14 3.12
C ILE A 79 -0.20 14.07 4.33
N LYS A 80 -1.31 13.96 5.08
CA LYS A 80 -1.54 14.75 6.29
C LYS A 80 -0.52 14.43 7.37
N ALA A 81 -0.19 13.16 7.58
CA ALA A 81 0.85 12.74 8.51
C ALA A 81 2.20 13.39 8.12
N GLY A 82 2.63 13.27 6.87
CA GLY A 82 3.90 13.84 6.41
C GLY A 82 4.00 15.38 6.56
N LYS A 83 2.89 16.11 6.42
CA LYS A 83 2.88 17.57 6.67
C LYS A 83 3.16 17.91 8.14
N VAL A 84 2.58 17.14 9.06
CA VAL A 84 2.82 17.29 10.51
C VAL A 84 4.28 16.95 10.85
N GLY A 85 4.86 15.96 10.17
CA GLY A 85 6.25 15.54 10.39
C GLY A 85 7.27 16.64 10.12
N ILE A 86 7.08 17.44 9.07
CA ILE A 86 7.94 18.58 8.73
C ILE A 86 7.98 19.62 9.87
N GLU A 87 6.85 19.86 10.54
CA GLU A 87 6.78 20.80 11.66
C GLU A 87 7.47 20.25 12.91
N ILE A 88 7.32 18.96 13.17
CA ILE A 88 7.92 18.28 14.32
C ILE A 88 9.44 18.14 14.16
N GLU A 89 9.93 17.81 12.95
CA GLU A 89 11.36 17.68 12.66
C GLU A 89 12.14 18.97 12.96
N LYS A 90 11.57 20.13 12.61
CA LYS A 90 12.17 21.45 12.86
C LYS A 90 12.49 21.71 14.34
N ASN A 91 11.73 21.08 15.25
CA ASN A 91 11.82 21.28 16.69
C ASN A 91 12.38 20.06 17.45
N SER A 92 12.71 18.97 16.74
CA SER A 92 12.98 17.64 17.31
C SER A 92 14.18 17.56 18.28
N ASN A 93 15.11 18.52 18.22
CA ASN A 93 16.33 18.54 19.04
C ASN A 93 16.31 19.58 20.17
N ILE A 94 15.18 20.28 20.38
CA ILE A 94 15.06 21.34 21.38
C ILE A 94 15.02 20.76 22.80
N SER A 95 14.30 19.65 22.99
CA SER A 95 14.19 18.97 24.27
C SER A 95 14.01 17.47 24.09
N GLY A 96 14.23 16.70 25.16
CA GLY A 96 13.95 15.26 25.12
C GLY A 96 12.45 14.93 24.95
N GLU A 97 11.55 15.85 25.31
CA GLU A 97 10.11 15.70 25.01
C GLU A 97 9.82 15.91 23.52
N ASP A 98 10.51 16.84 22.88
CA ASP A 98 10.36 17.07 21.44
C ASP A 98 10.95 15.92 20.62
N THR A 99 12.05 15.32 21.07
CA THR A 99 12.58 14.10 20.47
C THR A 99 11.60 12.91 20.65
N LEU A 100 10.92 12.80 21.80
CA LEU A 100 9.86 11.81 22.00
C LEU A 100 8.68 12.02 21.05
N LYS A 101 8.24 13.27 20.86
CA LYS A 101 7.19 13.62 19.89
C LYS A 101 7.61 13.25 18.46
N HIS A 102 8.85 13.52 18.09
CA HIS A 102 9.40 13.14 16.78
C HIS A 102 9.34 11.64 16.54
N TYR A 103 9.83 10.80 17.46
CA TYR A 103 9.77 9.36 17.29
C TYR A 103 8.34 8.80 17.32
N SER A 104 7.46 9.37 18.16
CA SER A 104 6.04 9.02 18.15
C SER A 104 5.39 9.34 16.80
N HIS A 105 5.75 10.46 16.20
CA HIS A 105 5.22 10.86 14.90
C HIS A 105 5.73 9.95 13.77
N ALA A 106 7.01 9.60 13.79
CA ALA A 106 7.58 8.66 12.82
C ALA A 106 6.81 7.32 12.81
N ILE A 107 6.38 6.81 13.96
CA ILE A 107 5.53 5.61 14.04
C ILE A 107 4.20 5.82 13.29
N GLU A 108 3.55 6.97 13.47
CA GLU A 108 2.27 7.27 12.81
C GLU A 108 2.43 7.43 11.29
N GLU A 109 3.54 8.04 10.82
CA GLU A 109 3.86 8.07 9.39
C GLU A 109 4.06 6.67 8.80
N GLU A 110 4.82 5.81 9.49
CA GLU A 110 5.09 4.44 9.02
C GLU A 110 3.80 3.59 9.02
N LYS A 111 2.87 3.80 9.97
CA LYS A 111 1.53 3.20 9.97
C LYS A 111 0.68 3.69 8.82
N ALA A 112 0.65 5.00 8.57
CA ALA A 112 -0.13 5.59 7.48
C ALA A 112 0.37 5.06 6.12
N LEU A 113 1.69 4.99 5.91
CA LEU A 113 2.27 4.42 4.69
C LEU A 113 1.92 2.93 4.52
N LEU A 114 1.97 2.14 5.60
CA LEU A 114 1.57 0.72 5.57
C LEU A 114 0.09 0.57 5.19
N SER A 115 -0.76 1.45 5.70
CA SER A 115 -2.19 1.51 5.35
C SER A 115 -2.40 1.79 3.86
N THR A 116 -1.70 2.78 3.30
CA THR A 116 -1.77 3.09 1.86
C THR A 116 -1.38 1.90 1.00
N ILE A 117 -0.27 1.22 1.31
CA ILE A 117 0.17 0.02 0.58
C ILE A 117 -0.89 -1.10 0.66
N LYS A 118 -1.55 -1.26 1.82
CA LYS A 118 -2.62 -2.24 2.01
C LYS A 118 -3.82 -1.97 1.09
N TYR A 119 -4.23 -0.71 0.96
CA TYR A 119 -5.35 -0.36 0.08
C TYR A 119 -4.97 -0.44 -1.40
N ASP A 120 -3.72 -0.09 -1.76
CA ASP A 120 -3.19 -0.36 -3.10
C ASP A 120 -3.25 -1.86 -3.44
N LEU A 121 -2.84 -2.74 -2.51
CA LEU A 121 -2.94 -4.19 -2.67
C LEU A 121 -4.37 -4.66 -2.91
N LYS A 122 -5.33 -4.18 -2.09
CA LYS A 122 -6.76 -4.54 -2.23
C LYS A 122 -7.28 -4.14 -3.61
N LEU A 123 -6.97 -2.93 -4.05
CA LEU A 123 -7.38 -2.42 -5.37
C LEU A 123 -6.78 -3.26 -6.49
N PHE A 124 -5.47 -3.51 -6.48
CA PHE A 124 -4.79 -4.25 -7.55
C PHE A 124 -5.26 -5.70 -7.63
N LYS A 125 -5.49 -6.37 -6.49
CA LYS A 125 -6.06 -7.73 -6.46
C LYS A 125 -7.45 -7.77 -7.08
N THR A 126 -8.31 -6.79 -6.75
CA THR A 126 -9.66 -6.72 -7.35
C THR A 126 -9.62 -6.45 -8.86
N ILE A 127 -8.70 -5.59 -9.33
CA ILE A 127 -8.48 -5.37 -10.77
C ILE A 127 -7.98 -6.64 -11.46
N TYR A 128 -7.06 -7.36 -10.82
CA TYR A 128 -6.51 -8.61 -11.31
C TYR A 128 -7.61 -9.67 -11.49
N ASP A 129 -8.43 -9.90 -10.47
CA ASP A 129 -9.54 -10.87 -10.52
C ASP A 129 -10.51 -10.54 -11.67
N ARG A 130 -10.83 -9.26 -11.84
CA ARG A 130 -11.70 -8.80 -12.94
C ARG A 130 -11.05 -9.03 -14.30
N ASP A 131 -9.78 -8.69 -14.47
CA ASP A 131 -9.09 -8.85 -15.75
C ASP A 131 -8.91 -10.34 -16.10
N GLN A 132 -8.69 -11.22 -15.11
CA GLN A 132 -8.72 -12.68 -15.32
C GLN A 132 -10.08 -13.14 -15.84
N LEU A 133 -11.18 -12.69 -15.24
CA LEU A 133 -12.52 -13.06 -15.67
C LEU A 133 -12.83 -12.51 -17.07
N LEU A 134 -12.44 -11.26 -17.35
CA LEU A 134 -12.54 -10.67 -18.69
C LEU A 134 -11.76 -11.50 -19.72
N TYR A 135 -10.53 -11.90 -19.43
CA TYR A 135 -9.74 -12.77 -20.31
C TYR A 135 -10.48 -14.07 -20.65
N LEU A 136 -11.06 -14.74 -19.65
CA LEU A 136 -11.82 -15.98 -19.86
C LEU A 136 -13.07 -15.74 -20.71
N VAL A 137 -13.85 -14.71 -20.39
CA VAL A 137 -15.06 -14.32 -21.12
C VAL A 137 -14.75 -13.97 -22.57
N ARG A 138 -13.68 -13.20 -22.86
CA ARG A 138 -13.27 -12.88 -24.24
C ARG A 138 -12.83 -14.13 -25.01
N ARG A 139 -12.23 -15.11 -24.34
CA ARG A 139 -11.93 -16.40 -24.97
C ARG A 139 -13.19 -17.20 -25.29
N LYS A 140 -14.21 -17.17 -24.44
CA LYS A 140 -15.51 -17.80 -24.71
C LYS A 140 -16.19 -17.14 -25.92
N GLU A 141 -16.21 -15.81 -25.97
CA GLU A 141 -16.71 -15.06 -27.13
C GLU A 141 -15.96 -15.43 -28.42
N ARG A 142 -14.63 -15.57 -28.34
CA ARG A 142 -13.81 -15.96 -29.50
C ARG A 142 -14.20 -17.33 -30.03
N TRP A 143 -14.43 -18.29 -29.14
CA TRP A 143 -14.89 -19.62 -29.53
C TRP A 143 -16.28 -19.60 -30.15
N TYR A 144 -17.18 -18.78 -29.60
CA TYR A 144 -18.54 -18.62 -30.14
C TYR A 144 -18.53 -18.04 -31.56
N TYR A 145 -17.66 -17.07 -31.83
CA TYR A 145 -17.53 -16.41 -33.14
C TYR A 145 -16.46 -17.01 -34.04
N ILE A 146 -16.06 -18.26 -33.85
CA ILE A 146 -14.92 -18.87 -34.58
C ILE A 146 -15.06 -18.86 -36.11
N GLU A 147 -16.30 -18.86 -36.62
CA GLU A 147 -16.59 -18.80 -38.06
C GLU A 147 -16.59 -17.36 -38.63
N ASP A 148 -16.56 -16.34 -37.76
CA ASP A 148 -16.48 -14.92 -38.12
C ASP A 148 -15.03 -14.46 -37.96
N GLU A 149 -14.27 -14.46 -39.06
CA GLU A 149 -12.84 -14.11 -39.09
C GLU A 149 -12.58 -12.72 -38.49
N ASN A 150 -13.40 -11.73 -38.86
CA ASN A 150 -13.25 -10.35 -38.40
C ASN A 150 -13.43 -10.24 -36.88
N LYS A 151 -14.49 -10.86 -36.33
CA LYS A 151 -14.70 -10.86 -34.87
C LYS A 151 -13.62 -11.64 -34.15
N THR A 152 -13.19 -12.76 -34.72
CA THR A 152 -12.14 -13.59 -34.15
C THR A 152 -10.81 -12.84 -34.06
N GLU A 153 -10.44 -12.07 -35.08
CA GLU A 153 -9.25 -11.21 -35.07
C GLU A 153 -9.32 -10.16 -33.95
N LEU A 154 -10.41 -9.40 -33.88
CA LEU A 154 -10.65 -8.41 -32.82
C LEU A 154 -10.63 -9.04 -31.42
N LEU A 155 -11.16 -10.26 -31.27
CA LEU A 155 -11.15 -10.98 -30.00
C LEU A 155 -9.76 -11.49 -29.63
N ASN A 156 -8.93 -11.87 -30.60
CA ASN A 156 -7.53 -12.23 -30.34
C ASN A 156 -6.75 -11.04 -29.79
N GLU A 157 -6.91 -9.86 -30.38
CA GLU A 157 -6.23 -8.64 -29.91
C GLU A 157 -6.58 -8.32 -28.44
N ILE A 158 -7.88 -8.31 -28.09
CA ILE A 158 -8.30 -7.97 -26.74
C ILE A 158 -7.93 -9.06 -25.72
N VAL A 159 -7.93 -10.34 -26.11
CA VAL A 159 -7.46 -11.45 -25.26
C VAL A 159 -5.98 -11.28 -24.94
N GLU A 160 -5.14 -10.97 -25.94
CA GLU A 160 -3.70 -10.74 -25.74
C GLU A 160 -3.44 -9.50 -24.86
N LEU A 161 -4.22 -8.43 -25.02
CA LEU A 161 -4.12 -7.24 -24.17
C LEU A 161 -4.43 -7.55 -22.70
N HIS A 162 -5.49 -8.33 -22.43
CA HIS A 162 -5.82 -8.75 -21.06
C HIS A 162 -4.76 -9.69 -20.49
N GLU A 163 -4.27 -10.66 -21.25
CA GLU A 163 -3.21 -11.57 -20.82
C GLU A 163 -1.95 -10.81 -20.39
N ASN A 164 -1.48 -9.89 -21.22
CA ASN A 164 -0.34 -9.03 -20.90
C ASN A 164 -0.61 -8.16 -19.65
N ARG A 165 -1.83 -7.62 -19.51
CA ARG A 165 -2.17 -6.76 -18.37
C ARG A 165 -2.22 -7.55 -17.07
N ILE A 166 -2.73 -8.78 -17.10
CA ILE A 166 -2.76 -9.73 -15.97
C ILE A 166 -1.32 -10.00 -15.49
N GLU A 167 -0.37 -10.23 -16.39
CA GLU A 167 1.04 -10.45 -16.03
C GLU A 167 1.62 -9.25 -15.26
N TYR A 168 1.43 -8.03 -15.79
CA TYR A 168 1.93 -6.83 -15.11
C TYR A 168 1.20 -6.53 -13.80
N LEU A 169 -0.12 -6.80 -13.71
CA LEU A 169 -0.87 -6.70 -12.47
C LEU A 169 -0.32 -7.66 -11.42
N TYR A 170 -0.03 -8.92 -11.79
CA TYR A 170 0.57 -9.90 -10.90
C TYR A 170 1.94 -9.44 -10.38
N ASN A 171 2.80 -8.94 -11.27
CA ASN A 171 4.10 -8.38 -10.88
C ASN A 171 3.95 -7.17 -9.94
N GLY A 172 3.01 -6.27 -10.23
CA GLY A 172 2.68 -5.13 -9.37
C GLY A 172 2.19 -5.56 -7.98
N ILE A 173 1.35 -6.59 -7.89
CA ILE A 173 0.86 -7.16 -6.62
C ILE A 173 2.03 -7.71 -5.80
N ASN A 174 2.91 -8.52 -6.40
CA ASN A 174 4.06 -9.08 -5.70
C ASN A 174 4.99 -7.98 -5.15
N ARG A 175 5.22 -6.92 -5.94
CA ARG A 175 6.02 -5.76 -5.48
C ARG A 175 5.35 -5.02 -4.33
N LEU A 176 4.03 -4.86 -4.37
CA LEU A 176 3.29 -4.27 -3.27
C LEU A 176 3.34 -5.16 -2.00
N GLU A 177 3.33 -6.49 -2.12
CA GLU A 177 3.49 -7.41 -1.00
C GLU A 177 4.89 -7.34 -0.37
N ASP A 178 5.93 -7.20 -1.20
CA ASP A 178 7.29 -6.92 -0.76
C ASP A 178 7.37 -5.58 -0.02
N MET A 179 6.80 -4.52 -0.60
CA MET A 179 6.74 -3.20 0.03
C MET A 179 6.01 -3.26 1.37
N PHE A 180 4.88 -3.96 1.44
CA PHE A 180 4.12 -4.14 2.67
C PHE A 180 4.96 -4.82 3.77
N SER A 181 5.69 -5.88 3.40
CA SER A 181 6.57 -6.61 4.33
C SER A 181 7.74 -5.75 4.82
N ILE A 182 8.37 -4.99 3.91
CA ILE A 182 9.45 -4.04 4.24
C ILE A 182 8.93 -2.96 5.18
N GLN A 183 7.74 -2.43 4.89
CA GLN A 183 7.11 -1.35 5.65
C GLN A 183 6.70 -1.80 7.05
N LYS A 184 6.21 -3.04 7.19
CA LYS A 184 5.93 -3.65 8.50
C LYS A 184 7.20 -3.73 9.37
N ASN A 185 8.33 -4.10 8.77
CA ASN A 185 9.62 -4.13 9.47
C ASN A 185 10.10 -2.71 9.84
N ALA A 186 9.85 -1.71 8.99
CA ALA A 186 10.17 -0.32 9.28
C ALA A 186 9.40 0.19 10.50
N LEU A 187 8.10 -0.09 10.55
CA LEU A 187 7.23 0.24 11.68
C LEU A 187 7.73 -0.41 12.99
N TYR A 188 8.02 -1.71 12.96
CA TYR A 188 8.55 -2.42 14.13
C TYR A 188 9.82 -1.76 14.68
N ILE A 189 10.77 -1.41 13.80
CA ILE A 189 12.01 -0.74 14.21
C ILE A 189 11.73 0.67 14.77
N ALA A 190 10.79 1.41 14.19
CA ALA A 190 10.39 2.71 14.71
C ALA A 190 9.82 2.60 16.13
N GLU A 191 8.99 1.58 16.40
CA GLU A 191 8.44 1.29 17.72
C GLU A 191 9.53 0.91 18.74
N GLU A 192 10.51 0.09 18.35
CA GLU A 192 11.67 -0.25 19.19
C GLU A 192 12.49 0.99 19.54
N VAL A 193 12.81 1.83 18.55
CA VAL A 193 13.59 3.06 18.75
C VAL A 193 12.86 4.02 19.69
N TYR A 194 11.55 4.23 19.48
CA TYR A 194 10.74 5.06 20.37
C TYR A 194 10.76 4.53 21.81
N SER A 195 10.58 3.22 21.98
CA SER A 195 10.55 2.58 23.29
C SER A 195 11.88 2.69 24.03
N ALA A 196 12.99 2.45 23.33
CA ALA A 196 14.34 2.60 23.87
C ALA A 196 14.62 4.05 24.28
N TYR A 197 14.28 5.02 23.41
CA TYR A 197 14.47 6.43 23.71
C TYR A 197 13.63 6.87 24.91
N LYS A 198 12.37 6.43 24.99
CA LYS A 198 11.48 6.71 26.12
C LYS A 198 12.02 6.19 27.44
N ALA A 199 12.55 4.97 27.47
CA ALA A 199 13.18 4.41 28.65
C ALA A 199 14.42 5.23 29.07
N HIS A 200 15.30 5.57 28.12
CA HIS A 200 16.48 6.39 28.38
C HIS A 200 16.12 7.80 28.88
N TYR A 201 15.13 8.44 28.27
CA TYR A 201 14.65 9.76 28.67
C TYR A 201 14.12 9.74 30.13
N MET A 202 13.31 8.74 30.48
CA MET A 202 12.78 8.58 31.84
C MET A 202 13.89 8.34 32.87
N ALA A 203 14.86 7.45 32.57
CA ALA A 203 15.99 7.20 33.45
C ALA A 203 16.83 8.48 33.67
N THR A 204 17.09 9.23 32.60
CA THR A 204 17.84 10.50 32.67
C THR A 204 17.08 11.55 33.49
N TYR A 205 15.76 11.63 33.33
CA TYR A 205 14.91 12.52 34.11
C TYR A 205 14.95 12.18 35.60
N MET A 206 14.78 10.89 35.95
CA MET A 206 14.85 10.40 37.33
C MET A 206 16.21 10.70 37.97
N TYR A 207 17.31 10.42 37.27
CA TYR A 207 18.66 10.73 37.73
C TYR A 207 18.86 12.23 37.99
N LYS A 208 18.39 13.10 37.08
CA LYS A 208 18.45 14.56 37.26
C LYS A 208 17.62 15.01 38.48
N LYS A 209 16.46 14.41 38.71
CA LYS A 209 15.59 14.70 39.86
C LYS A 209 16.26 14.29 41.17
N GLU A 210 16.83 13.09 41.22
CA GLU A 210 17.57 12.59 42.37
C GLU A 210 18.78 13.46 42.71
N LYS A 211 19.60 13.81 41.70
CA LYS A 211 20.75 14.71 41.88
C LYS A 211 20.34 16.10 42.41
N LYS A 212 19.19 16.63 41.99
CA LYS A 212 18.65 17.88 42.56
C LYS A 212 18.26 17.69 44.03
N LEU A 213 17.54 16.62 44.37
CA LEU A 213 17.12 16.32 45.75
C LEU A 213 18.32 16.13 46.69
N ARG A 214 19.39 15.46 46.24
CA ARG A 214 20.64 15.30 47.02
C ARG A 214 21.31 16.63 47.41
N LYS A 215 21.06 17.74 46.68
CA LYS A 215 21.56 19.08 47.07
C LYS A 215 20.85 19.68 48.27
N TYR A 216 19.66 19.18 48.60
CA TYR A 216 18.83 19.66 49.72
C TYR A 216 18.85 18.70 50.90
N ILE A 217 19.59 17.60 50.79
CA ILE A 217 19.84 16.64 51.87
C ILE A 217 21.12 17.07 52.60
N PRO A 218 21.09 17.35 53.91
CA PRO A 218 22.28 17.71 54.68
C PRO A 218 23.36 16.63 54.57
N SER A 219 24.63 17.03 54.57
CA SER A 219 25.78 16.11 54.56
C SER A 219 25.72 15.20 55.79
N GLY A 220 25.19 13.98 55.62
CA GLY A 220 24.94 13.02 56.70
C GLY A 220 23.79 12.04 56.47
N PHE A 221 22.93 12.24 55.46
CA PHE A 221 21.88 11.27 55.14
C PHE A 221 22.33 10.28 54.07
N GLN A 222 22.53 9.01 54.44
CA GLN A 222 22.74 7.91 53.49
C GLN A 222 21.42 7.47 52.85
N SER A 223 21.45 7.22 51.55
CA SER A 223 20.30 6.72 50.79
C SER A 223 20.03 5.25 51.13
N PRO A 224 18.77 4.82 51.31
CA PRO A 224 18.41 3.40 51.52
C PRO A 224 18.78 2.46 50.35
N LEU A 225 19.22 3.00 49.21
CA LEU A 225 19.67 2.22 48.06
C LEU A 225 21.17 1.87 48.13
N GLU A 226 21.92 2.40 49.10
CA GLU A 226 23.33 2.06 49.33
C GLU A 226 23.53 0.81 50.19
N THR A 227 22.45 0.21 50.72
CA THR A 227 22.50 -1.00 51.57
C THR A 227 22.29 -2.33 50.84
N TRP A 228 22.24 -2.32 49.50
CA TRP A 228 22.19 -3.55 48.69
C TRP A 228 23.45 -3.67 47.83
N VAL A 229 24.59 -3.92 48.49
CA VAL A 229 25.78 -4.56 47.92
C VAL A 229 26.11 -5.76 48.78
#